data_AF-A0A971FRW8-F1
#
_entry.id   AF-A0A971FRW8-F1
#
_cell.length_a   1.000
_cell.length_b   1.000
_cell.length_c   1.000
_cell.angle_alpha   90.00
_cell.angle_beta   90.00
_cell.angle_gamma   90.00
#
_symmetry.space_group_name_H-M   'P 1'
#
loop_
_entity.id
_entity.type
_entity.pdbx_description
1 polymer ?
#
loop_
_entity_poly.entity_id
_entity_poly.type
_entity_poly.pdbx_seq_one_letter_code
_entity_poly.pdbx_strand_id
1 'polypeptide(L)'
;MSKPTIRLTGLLLIAVIAVASAIWPDHAVLYTMDESRIPAEVIIRTPEETYQRMTFAETLIDAIDEASIPLGEDDLLNMADNTPLEPGKTYDVVVDRRDQVRLNWSGYELGTSSTLSLSMGDLMARSGFDELESEGTGRVEQNKDDSQSVANGEIAYTQIDRKIVRTFEQIPFSTVTLDDPKQYVGETSVQT
;
A
#
# COMPACT_ATOMS: atom_id res chain seq x y z
N MET A 1 12.29 84.86 -32.47
CA MET A 1 12.65 83.50 -32.00
C MET A 1 12.40 82.51 -33.12
N SER A 2 13.47 81.91 -33.64
CA SER A 2 13.44 81.05 -34.83
C SER A 2 12.96 79.64 -34.45
N LYS A 3 11.91 79.15 -35.15
CA LYS A 3 11.31 77.81 -34.97
C LYS A 3 12.28 76.59 -34.99
N PRO A 4 13.48 76.59 -35.61
CA PRO A 4 14.35 75.41 -35.57
C PRO A 4 15.02 75.13 -34.21
N THR A 5 15.26 76.13 -33.35
CA THR A 5 15.97 75.90 -32.08
C THR A 5 15.12 75.19 -31.03
N ILE A 6 13.80 75.37 -31.07
CA ILE A 6 12.84 74.71 -30.18
C ILE A 6 12.69 73.22 -30.52
N ARG A 7 12.78 72.86 -31.81
CA ARG A 7 12.73 71.45 -32.25
C ARG A 7 13.99 70.69 -31.88
N LEU A 8 15.16 71.32 -31.98
CA LEU A 8 16.44 70.69 -31.65
C LEU A 8 16.58 70.44 -30.15
N THR A 9 16.17 71.40 -29.31
CA THR A 9 16.19 71.27 -27.85
C THR A 9 15.19 70.23 -27.34
N GLY A 10 13.99 70.15 -27.94
CA GLY A 10 13.02 69.10 -27.62
C GLY A 10 13.52 67.69 -27.96
N LEU A 11 14.20 67.51 -29.09
CA LEU A 11 14.73 66.22 -29.52
C LEU A 11 15.89 65.74 -28.63
N LEU A 12 16.72 66.68 -28.16
CA LEU A 12 17.84 66.38 -27.27
C LEU A 12 17.35 65.96 -25.87
N LEU A 13 16.26 66.56 -25.39
CA LEU A 13 15.64 66.18 -24.11
C LEU A 13 15.01 64.77 -24.16
N ILE A 14 14.37 64.41 -25.27
CA ILE A 14 13.80 63.07 -25.47
C ILE A 14 14.91 62.01 -25.56
N ALA A 15 16.03 62.32 -26.24
CA ALA A 15 17.17 61.42 -26.31
C ALA A 15 17.82 61.17 -24.93
N VAL A 16 17.93 62.21 -24.09
CA VAL A 16 18.46 62.07 -22.72
C VAL A 16 17.54 61.23 -21.83
N ILE A 17 16.21 61.37 -21.97
CA ILE A 17 15.25 60.54 -21.22
C ILE A 17 15.30 59.08 -21.70
N ALA A 18 15.41 58.84 -23.02
CA ALA A 18 15.51 57.49 -23.58
C ALA A 18 16.80 56.77 -23.17
N VAL A 19 17.92 57.50 -23.06
CA VAL A 19 19.19 56.96 -22.56
C VAL A 19 19.13 56.74 -21.04
N ALA A 20 18.48 57.62 -20.27
CA ALA A 20 18.29 57.42 -18.84
C ALA A 20 17.39 56.21 -18.51
N SER A 21 16.35 55.94 -19.32
CA SER A 21 15.53 54.72 -19.17
C SER A 21 16.23 53.44 -19.60
N ALA A 22 17.23 53.54 -20.50
CA ALA A 22 18.04 52.39 -20.93
C ALA A 22 19.18 52.07 -19.94
N ILE A 23 19.46 52.97 -18.99
CA ILE A 23 20.47 52.79 -17.92
C ILE A 23 19.79 52.53 -16.57
N TRP A 24 18.50 52.14 -16.55
CA TRP A 24 17.94 51.50 -15.37
C TRP A 24 18.53 50.08 -15.28
N PRO A 25 19.31 49.75 -14.24
CA PRO A 25 19.90 48.43 -14.13
C PRO A 25 18.83 47.46 -13.63
N ASP A 26 18.01 46.93 -14.53
CA ASP A 26 17.08 45.81 -14.26
C ASP A 26 17.82 44.47 -14.02
N HIS A 27 19.15 44.50 -13.89
CA HIS A 27 19.98 43.30 -13.73
C HIS A 27 20.57 43.11 -12.33
N ALA A 28 20.33 44.03 -11.39
CA ALA A 28 20.94 43.95 -10.04
C ALA A 28 20.00 43.44 -8.93
N VAL A 29 18.69 43.32 -9.18
CA VAL A 29 17.73 42.89 -8.13
C VAL A 29 17.68 41.36 -7.98
N LEU A 30 18.20 40.59 -8.94
CA LEU A 30 18.17 39.12 -8.90
C LEU A 30 19.33 38.47 -8.14
N TYR A 31 20.41 39.19 -7.80
CA TYR A 31 21.60 38.60 -7.17
C TYR A 31 21.72 38.84 -5.65
N THR A 32 20.68 39.40 -5.01
CA THR A 32 20.68 39.67 -3.56
C THR A 32 19.43 39.18 -2.83
N MET A 33 18.56 38.42 -3.51
CA MET A 33 17.49 37.71 -2.80
C MET A 33 18.13 36.58 -2.00
N ASP A 34 18.13 36.76 -0.68
CA ASP A 34 18.40 35.72 0.31
C ASP A 34 17.44 34.55 0.04
N GLU A 35 17.94 33.49 -0.60
CA GLU A 35 17.16 32.33 -1.04
C GLU A 35 16.41 31.67 0.14
N SER A 36 16.90 31.84 1.38
CA SER A 36 16.22 31.38 2.59
C SER A 36 14.85 32.04 2.84
N ARG A 37 14.52 33.12 2.11
CA ARG A 37 13.25 33.85 2.25
C ARG A 37 12.23 33.50 1.17
N ILE A 38 12.60 32.65 0.22
CA ILE A 38 11.70 32.23 -0.86
C ILE A 38 11.20 30.82 -0.51
N PRO A 39 9.90 30.64 -0.19
CA PRO A 39 9.37 29.31 0.10
C PRO A 39 9.30 28.48 -1.18
N ALA A 40 9.40 27.16 -1.04
CA ALA A 40 8.97 26.21 -2.05
C ALA A 40 7.46 26.00 -1.96
N GLU A 41 6.82 25.66 -3.08
CA GLU A 41 5.43 25.24 -3.12
C GLU A 41 5.36 23.72 -3.22
N VAL A 42 4.58 23.09 -2.35
CA VAL A 42 4.34 21.64 -2.40
C VAL A 42 2.84 21.41 -2.51
N ILE A 43 2.45 20.66 -3.54
CA ILE A 43 1.09 20.21 -3.81
C ILE A 43 1.08 18.70 -3.55
N ILE A 44 0.44 18.27 -2.48
CA ILE A 44 0.38 16.86 -2.06
C ILE A 44 -1.02 16.34 -2.35
N ARG A 45 -1.12 15.38 -3.26
CA ARG A 45 -2.37 14.73 -3.65
C ARG A 45 -2.45 13.37 -2.98
N THR A 46 -3.36 13.25 -2.03
CA THR A 46 -3.75 11.97 -1.42
C THR A 46 -5.04 11.47 -2.08
N PRO A 47 -5.41 10.18 -1.91
CA PRO A 47 -6.69 9.67 -2.42
C PRO A 47 -7.90 10.41 -1.82
N GLU A 48 -7.76 10.96 -0.61
CA GLU A 48 -8.85 11.62 0.10
C GLU A 48 -8.92 13.12 -0.19
N GLU A 49 -7.77 13.80 -0.25
CA GLU A 49 -7.69 15.26 -0.34
C GLU A 49 -6.41 15.75 -1.05
N THR A 50 -6.47 16.97 -1.58
CA THR A 50 -5.29 17.68 -2.10
C THR A 50 -4.90 18.81 -1.16
N TYR A 51 -3.65 18.81 -0.71
CA TYR A 51 -3.05 19.84 0.12
C TYR A 51 -2.10 20.68 -0.73
N GLN A 52 -2.28 22.00 -0.73
CA GLN A 52 -1.39 22.93 -1.41
C GLN A 52 -0.83 23.90 -0.38
N ARG A 53 0.50 23.96 -0.27
CA ARG A 53 1.15 24.78 0.76
C ARG A 53 2.49 25.33 0.30
N MET A 54 2.83 26.49 0.85
CA MET A 54 4.17 27.08 0.78
C MET A 54 4.96 26.69 2.03
N THR A 55 6.18 26.19 1.88
CA THR A 55 7.03 25.70 2.98
C THR A 55 8.49 26.14 2.81
N PHE A 56 9.21 26.18 3.93
CA PHE A 56 10.67 26.37 3.99
C PHE A 56 11.40 25.09 4.40
N ALA A 57 10.69 23.95 4.43
CA ALA A 57 11.28 22.66 4.70
C ALA A 57 12.42 22.34 3.72
N GLU A 58 13.48 21.70 4.22
CA GLU A 58 14.63 21.35 3.39
C GLU A 58 14.33 20.16 2.48
N THR A 59 13.50 19.22 2.95
CA THR A 59 13.15 18.01 2.22
C THR A 59 11.65 17.80 2.09
N LEU A 60 11.24 16.94 1.15
CA LEU A 60 9.84 16.61 0.93
C LEU A 60 9.19 15.99 2.17
N ILE A 61 9.86 15.07 2.87
CA ILE A 61 9.29 14.44 4.07
C ILE A 61 9.06 15.46 5.19
N ASP A 62 9.98 16.41 5.38
CA ASP A 62 9.82 17.48 6.36
C ASP A 62 8.59 18.37 6.04
N ALA A 63 8.35 18.65 4.75
CA ALA A 63 7.18 19.41 4.31
C ALA A 63 5.86 18.64 4.55
N ILE A 64 5.87 17.32 4.34
CA ILE A 64 4.73 16.44 4.61
C ILE A 64 4.44 16.37 6.12
N ASP A 65 5.49 16.25 6.95
CA ASP A 65 5.38 16.25 8.41
C ASP A 65 4.86 17.59 8.94
N GLU A 66 5.33 18.72 8.39
CA GLU A 66 4.82 20.07 8.71
C GLU A 66 3.33 20.23 8.34
N ALA A 67 2.88 19.54 7.29
CA ALA A 67 1.48 19.47 6.90
C ALA A 67 0.67 18.49 7.76
N SER A 68 1.31 17.72 8.66
CA SER A 68 0.68 16.71 9.50
C SER A 68 -0.11 15.67 8.71
N ILE A 69 0.37 15.32 7.51
CA ILE A 69 -0.25 14.31 6.65
C ILE A 69 0.27 12.94 7.11
N PRO A 70 -0.61 12.03 7.59
CA PRO A 70 -0.17 10.74 8.09
C PRO A 70 0.17 9.80 6.92
N LEU A 71 1.47 9.58 6.71
CA LEU A 71 1.99 8.53 5.83
C LEU A 71 2.13 7.21 6.60
N GLY A 72 1.62 6.13 6.03
CA GLY A 72 1.85 4.76 6.49
C GLY A 72 3.09 4.13 5.85
N GLU A 73 3.52 2.97 6.37
CA GLU A 73 4.65 2.19 5.81
C GLU A 73 4.41 1.74 4.36
N ASP A 74 3.15 1.69 3.95
CA ASP A 74 2.71 1.17 2.66
C ASP A 74 2.29 2.27 1.68
N ASP A 75 2.37 3.53 2.09
CA ASP A 75 2.07 4.66 1.23
C ASP A 75 3.26 4.91 0.29
N LEU A 76 2.97 5.14 -0.98
CA LEU A 76 3.98 5.30 -2.00
C LEU A 76 3.97 6.71 -2.56
N LEU A 77 5.12 7.36 -2.51
CA LEU A 77 5.33 8.68 -3.08
C LEU A 77 5.83 8.53 -4.52
N ASN A 78 5.32 9.37 -5.43
CA ASN A 78 5.87 9.49 -6.79
C ASN A 78 7.28 10.10 -6.84
N MET A 79 7.77 10.63 -5.71
CA MET A 79 9.08 11.24 -5.52
C MET A 79 9.74 10.64 -4.27
N ALA A 80 11.08 10.69 -4.18
CA ALA A 80 11.77 10.23 -2.98
C ALA A 80 11.44 11.14 -1.79
N ASP A 81 11.25 10.54 -0.61
CA ASP A 81 11.00 11.21 0.67
C ASP A 81 12.07 12.27 1.00
N ASN A 82 13.33 11.96 0.69
CA ASN A 82 14.48 12.84 0.91
C ASN A 82 14.74 13.84 -0.23
N THR A 83 13.78 14.06 -1.14
CA THR A 83 13.95 15.02 -2.24
C THR A 83 14.17 16.43 -1.66
N PRO A 84 15.27 17.13 -2.00
CA PRO A 84 15.50 18.48 -1.53
C PRO A 84 14.54 19.47 -2.21
N LEU A 85 13.95 20.35 -1.41
CA LEU A 85 13.03 21.39 -1.88
C LEU A 85 13.81 22.68 -2.16
N GLU A 86 13.86 23.07 -3.44
CA GLU A 86 14.55 24.26 -3.87
C GLU A 86 13.63 25.50 -3.72
N PRO A 87 14.15 26.61 -3.18
CA PRO A 87 13.42 27.87 -3.02
C PRO A 87 12.72 28.33 -4.32
N GLY A 88 11.44 28.66 -4.23
CA GLY A 88 10.65 29.19 -5.36
C GLY A 88 10.23 28.16 -6.41
N LYS A 89 10.50 26.86 -6.19
CA LYS A 89 10.00 25.79 -7.06
C LYS A 89 8.70 25.18 -6.54
N THR A 90 7.93 24.64 -7.48
CA THR A 90 6.69 23.89 -7.19
C THR A 90 6.91 22.41 -7.39
N TYR A 91 6.46 21.61 -6.42
CA TYR A 91 6.55 20.15 -6.40
C TYR A 91 5.13 19.56 -6.35
N ASP A 92 4.79 18.70 -7.31
CA ASP A 92 3.51 17.98 -7.36
C ASP A 92 3.73 16.51 -6.97
N VAL A 93 3.29 16.19 -5.76
CA VAL A 93 3.57 14.94 -5.06
C VAL A 93 2.27 14.15 -4.99
N VAL A 94 2.30 12.93 -5.50
CA VAL A 94 1.17 12.01 -5.45
C VAL A 94 1.50 10.94 -4.41
N VAL A 95 0.56 10.75 -3.47
CA VAL A 95 0.60 9.70 -2.46
C VAL A 95 -0.39 8.62 -2.89
N ASP A 96 0.13 7.46 -3.27
CA ASP A 96 -0.67 6.28 -3.56
C ASP A 96 -0.69 5.35 -2.34
N ARG A 97 -1.86 5.19 -1.71
CA ARG A 97 -2.04 4.19 -0.64
C ARG A 97 -2.14 2.80 -1.26
N ARG A 98 -1.29 1.86 -0.81
CA ARG A 98 -1.40 0.46 -1.25
C ARG A 98 -2.47 -0.28 -0.46
N ASP A 99 -3.23 -1.11 -1.17
CA ASP A 99 -4.17 -2.02 -0.55
C ASP A 99 -3.38 -3.16 0.11
N GLN A 100 -3.46 -3.26 1.43
CA GLN A 100 -2.88 -4.34 2.22
C GLN A 100 -3.80 -5.55 2.30
N VAL A 101 -3.23 -6.74 2.20
CA VAL A 101 -3.90 -8.00 2.54
C VAL A 101 -3.01 -8.80 3.47
N ARG A 102 -3.63 -9.36 4.52
CA ARG A 102 -2.97 -10.25 5.46
C ARG A 102 -3.51 -11.67 5.31
N LEU A 103 -2.60 -12.62 5.19
CA LEU A 103 -2.88 -14.05 5.21
C LEU A 103 -2.37 -14.64 6.52
N ASN A 104 -3.23 -15.31 7.26
CA ASN A 104 -2.82 -16.21 8.32
C ASN A 104 -2.90 -17.66 7.83
N TRP A 105 -1.76 -18.33 7.79
CA TRP A 105 -1.67 -19.75 7.44
C TRP A 105 -1.07 -20.52 8.62
N SER A 106 -1.89 -21.33 9.29
CA SER A 106 -1.44 -22.25 10.35
C SER A 106 -0.61 -21.55 11.46
N GLY A 107 -0.95 -20.29 11.76
CA GLY A 107 -0.27 -19.48 12.78
C GLY A 107 0.88 -18.60 12.26
N TYR A 108 1.17 -18.63 10.96
CA TYR A 108 2.10 -17.69 10.32
C TYR A 108 1.32 -16.57 9.63
N GLU A 109 1.69 -15.33 9.93
CA GLU A 109 1.13 -14.14 9.29
C GLU A 109 2.03 -13.70 8.12
N LEU A 110 1.44 -13.53 6.95
CA LEU A 110 2.08 -13.00 5.76
C LEU A 110 1.28 -11.79 5.26
N GLY A 111 1.92 -10.62 5.24
CA GLY A 111 1.36 -9.40 4.65
C GLY A 111 1.86 -9.21 3.22
N THR A 112 0.97 -8.75 2.34
CA THR A 112 1.33 -8.27 1.00
C THR A 112 0.57 -6.99 0.71
N SER A 113 1.15 -6.10 -0.08
CA SER A 113 0.51 -4.85 -0.50
C SER A 113 0.65 -4.62 -1.99
N SER A 114 -0.40 -4.07 -2.59
CA SER A 114 -0.49 -3.86 -4.03
C SER A 114 -1.20 -2.55 -4.34
N THR A 115 -0.85 -1.93 -5.46
CA THR A 115 -1.55 -0.77 -6.02
C THR A 115 -2.73 -1.16 -6.90
N LEU A 116 -2.94 -2.47 -7.14
CA LEU A 116 -4.07 -2.97 -7.93
C LEU A 116 -5.33 -3.03 -7.07
N SER A 117 -6.34 -2.23 -7.43
CA SER A 117 -7.69 -2.33 -6.87
C SER A 117 -8.34 -3.63 -7.32
N LEU A 118 -8.18 -4.69 -6.52
CA LEU A 118 -8.79 -6.00 -6.73
C LEU A 118 -10.00 -6.17 -5.81
N SER A 119 -10.96 -6.99 -6.25
CA SER A 119 -12.00 -7.50 -5.35
C SER A 119 -11.48 -8.71 -4.56
N MET A 120 -12.07 -8.98 -3.40
CA MET A 120 -11.69 -10.16 -2.60
C MET A 120 -11.89 -11.44 -3.42
N GLY A 121 -12.99 -11.56 -4.16
CA GLY A 121 -13.24 -12.72 -5.02
C GLY A 121 -12.18 -12.90 -6.12
N ASP A 122 -11.76 -11.80 -6.77
CA ASP A 122 -10.68 -11.86 -7.76
C ASP A 122 -9.35 -12.32 -7.14
N LEU A 123 -9.07 -11.90 -5.90
CA LEU A 123 -7.87 -12.32 -5.18
C LEU A 123 -7.93 -13.82 -4.84
N MET A 124 -9.06 -14.30 -4.32
CA MET A 124 -9.26 -15.71 -3.95
C MET A 124 -9.16 -16.63 -5.17
N ALA A 125 -9.78 -16.24 -6.28
CA ALA A 125 -9.71 -16.98 -7.54
C ALA A 125 -8.27 -17.04 -8.11
N ARG A 126 -7.51 -15.94 -8.02
CA ARG A 126 -6.13 -15.88 -8.53
C ARG A 126 -5.11 -16.59 -7.65
N SER A 127 -5.37 -16.66 -6.36
CA SER A 127 -4.49 -17.31 -5.37
C SER A 127 -4.72 -18.82 -5.28
N GLY A 128 -5.84 -19.32 -5.81
CA GLY A 128 -6.21 -20.74 -5.77
C GLY A 128 -6.83 -21.17 -4.44
N PHE A 129 -7.13 -20.23 -3.53
CA PHE A 129 -7.77 -20.55 -2.25
C PHE A 129 -9.20 -21.10 -2.43
N ASP A 130 -9.91 -20.70 -3.48
CA ASP A 130 -11.24 -21.24 -3.82
C ASP A 130 -11.22 -22.76 -4.06
N GLU A 131 -10.10 -23.29 -4.57
CA GLU A 131 -9.97 -24.71 -4.88
C GLU A 131 -9.73 -25.54 -3.59
N LEU A 132 -9.02 -24.98 -2.61
CA LEU A 132 -8.64 -25.68 -1.37
C LEU A 132 -9.84 -26.05 -0.49
N GLU A 133 -10.89 -25.23 -0.49
CA GLU A 133 -12.13 -25.56 0.24
C GLU A 133 -12.88 -26.72 -0.44
N SER A 134 -12.87 -26.77 -1.78
CA SER A 134 -13.58 -27.78 -2.56
C SER A 134 -13.01 -29.20 -2.40
N GLU A 135 -11.71 -29.32 -2.12
CA GLU A 135 -11.04 -30.60 -1.92
C GLU A 135 -11.22 -31.17 -0.49
N GLY A 136 -11.80 -30.39 0.43
CA GLY A 136 -11.99 -30.77 1.83
C GLY A 136 -10.67 -30.92 2.61
N THR A 137 -9.59 -30.34 2.09
CA THR A 137 -8.23 -30.34 2.65
C THR A 137 -7.95 -29.12 3.51
N GLY A 138 -8.86 -28.14 3.52
CA GLY A 138 -8.78 -26.98 4.39
C GLY A 138 -10.07 -26.18 4.47
N ARG A 139 -10.05 -25.15 5.30
CA ARG A 139 -11.09 -24.15 5.44
C ARG A 139 -10.48 -22.77 5.29
N VAL A 140 -11.15 -21.94 4.49
CA VAL A 140 -10.79 -20.54 4.29
C VAL A 140 -11.81 -19.68 5.01
N GLU A 141 -11.35 -18.69 5.76
CA GLU A 141 -12.19 -17.67 6.37
C GLU A 141 -11.69 -16.30 5.91
N GLN A 142 -12.61 -15.43 5.52
CA GLN A 142 -12.32 -14.08 5.02
C GLN A 142 -13.13 -13.04 5.81
N ASN A 143 -12.54 -11.87 6.05
CA ASN A 143 -13.21 -10.79 6.77
C ASN A 143 -14.08 -9.88 5.86
N LYS A 144 -14.08 -10.14 4.56
CA LYS A 144 -14.77 -9.36 3.52
C LYS A 144 -15.50 -10.26 2.54
N ASP A 145 -16.58 -9.75 1.96
CA ASP A 145 -17.31 -10.43 0.89
C ASP A 145 -16.56 -10.33 -0.45
N ASP A 146 -16.80 -11.27 -1.36
CA ASP A 146 -16.10 -11.36 -2.65
C ASP A 146 -16.18 -10.10 -3.50
N SER A 147 -17.30 -9.38 -3.44
CA SER A 147 -17.53 -8.15 -4.20
C SER A 147 -16.81 -6.91 -3.64
N GLN A 148 -16.28 -6.99 -2.41
CA GLN A 148 -15.64 -5.87 -1.72
C GLN A 148 -14.17 -5.71 -2.14
N SER A 149 -13.63 -4.50 -2.03
CA SER A 149 -12.21 -4.22 -2.26
C SER A 149 -11.32 -4.99 -1.26
N VAL A 150 -10.17 -5.48 -1.74
CA VAL A 150 -9.16 -6.17 -0.94
C VAL A 150 -8.47 -5.29 0.11
N ALA A 151 -8.63 -3.97 0.06
CA ALA A 151 -7.95 -3.02 0.96
C ALA A 151 -8.15 -3.34 2.46
N ASN A 152 -7.10 -3.70 3.20
CA ASN A 152 -7.19 -4.18 4.59
C ASN A 152 -7.95 -5.51 4.74
N GLY A 153 -7.89 -6.36 3.73
CA GLY A 153 -8.47 -7.70 3.73
C GLY A 153 -7.65 -8.65 4.61
N GLU A 154 -8.35 -9.57 5.26
CA GLU A 154 -7.75 -10.64 6.07
C GLU A 154 -8.31 -11.98 5.61
N ILE A 155 -7.40 -12.90 5.34
CA ILE A 155 -7.67 -14.27 4.93
C ILE A 155 -7.03 -15.19 5.97
N ALA A 156 -7.78 -16.14 6.49
CA ALA A 156 -7.28 -17.19 7.37
C ALA A 156 -7.47 -18.56 6.70
N TYR A 157 -6.39 -19.30 6.56
CA TYR A 157 -6.40 -20.65 6.03
C TYR A 157 -6.05 -21.68 7.11
N THR A 158 -6.95 -22.65 7.29
CA THR A 158 -6.78 -23.77 8.22
C THR A 158 -6.72 -25.08 7.44
N GLN A 159 -5.60 -25.79 7.51
CA GLN A 159 -5.47 -27.11 6.89
C GLN A 159 -6.17 -28.20 7.74
N ILE A 160 -6.92 -29.08 7.08
CA ILE A 160 -7.62 -30.20 7.71
C ILE A 160 -7.05 -31.51 7.15
N ASP A 161 -6.25 -32.19 7.97
CA ASP A 161 -5.67 -33.48 7.59
C ASP A 161 -6.55 -34.65 8.02
N ARG A 162 -7.05 -35.43 7.05
CA ARG A 162 -7.72 -36.71 7.34
C ARG A 162 -6.70 -37.84 7.45
N LYS A 163 -6.50 -38.37 8.65
CA LYS A 163 -5.66 -39.55 8.89
C LYS A 163 -6.51 -40.83 8.98
N ILE A 164 -6.33 -41.75 8.04
CA ILE A 164 -6.90 -43.10 8.14
C ILE A 164 -5.94 -43.98 8.93
N VAL A 165 -6.38 -44.47 10.08
CA VAL A 165 -5.63 -45.43 10.90
C VAL A 165 -6.25 -46.81 10.71
N ARG A 166 -5.44 -47.78 10.28
CA ARG A 166 -5.84 -49.19 10.22
C ARG A 166 -5.29 -49.90 11.44
N THR A 167 -6.17 -50.50 12.22
CA THR A 167 -5.80 -51.27 13.42
C THR A 167 -6.22 -52.71 13.21
N PHE A 168 -5.34 -53.65 13.57
CA PHE A 168 -5.69 -55.06 13.57
C PHE A 168 -6.59 -55.35 14.77
N GLU A 169 -7.77 -55.90 14.52
CA GLU A 169 -8.68 -56.41 15.55
C GLU A 169 -8.62 -57.94 15.59
N GLN A 170 -8.67 -58.51 16.79
CA GLN A 170 -8.75 -59.96 16.94
C GLN A 170 -10.15 -60.44 16.57
N ILE A 171 -10.25 -61.28 15.54
CA ILE A 171 -11.51 -61.92 15.17
C ILE A 171 -11.81 -63.00 16.23
N PRO A 172 -12.95 -62.94 16.95
CA PRO A 172 -13.32 -64.00 17.87
C PRO A 172 -13.60 -65.28 17.08
N PHE A 173 -12.99 -66.39 17.48
CA PHE A 173 -13.34 -67.70 16.94
C PHE A 173 -14.72 -68.10 17.46
N SER A 174 -15.55 -68.65 16.58
CA SER A 174 -16.81 -69.29 16.99
C SER A 174 -16.50 -70.63 17.65
N THR A 175 -17.12 -70.89 18.80
CA THR A 175 -17.12 -72.22 19.41
C THR A 175 -18.25 -73.05 18.83
N VAL A 176 -17.95 -74.27 18.38
CA VAL A 176 -18.97 -75.25 18.00
C VAL A 176 -19.11 -76.25 19.15
N THR A 177 -20.34 -76.50 19.60
CA THR A 177 -20.61 -77.49 20.64
C THR A 177 -20.68 -78.88 20.01
N LEU A 178 -19.96 -79.84 20.60
CA LEU A 178 -20.05 -81.26 20.27
C LEU A 178 -20.54 -82.01 21.50
N ASP A 179 -21.57 -82.84 21.34
CA ASP A 179 -22.07 -83.67 22.43
C ASP A 179 -21.12 -84.86 22.66
N ASP A 180 -20.45 -84.91 23.82
CA ASP A 180 -19.63 -86.05 24.24
C ASP A 180 -20.40 -86.94 25.25
N PRO A 181 -20.79 -88.18 24.90
CA PRO A 181 -21.51 -89.07 25.80
C PRO A 181 -20.68 -89.57 26.99
N LYS A 182 -19.36 -89.30 27.02
CA LYS A 182 -18.46 -89.65 28.14
C LYS A 182 -18.27 -88.48 29.12
N GLN A 183 -18.79 -87.29 28.82
CA GLN A 183 -18.69 -86.13 29.69
C GLN A 183 -19.83 -86.11 30.72
N TYR A 184 -19.53 -85.76 31.97
CA TYR A 184 -20.55 -85.65 33.02
C TYR A 184 -21.47 -84.45 32.77
N VAL A 185 -22.77 -84.62 33.10
CA VAL A 185 -23.78 -83.57 32.94
C VAL A 185 -23.43 -82.37 33.84
N GLY A 186 -23.28 -81.20 33.23
CA GLY A 186 -22.91 -79.95 33.91
C GLY A 186 -21.45 -79.52 33.71
N GLU A 187 -20.63 -80.35 33.03
CA GLU A 187 -19.26 -79.98 32.66
C GLU A 187 -19.20 -79.46 31.21
N THR A 188 -18.23 -78.58 30.94
CA THR A 188 -17.90 -78.12 29.58
C THR A 188 -16.39 -78.14 29.41
N SER A 189 -15.92 -78.69 28.30
CA SER A 189 -14.50 -78.73 27.95
C SER A 189 -14.26 -78.06 26.61
N VAL A 190 -13.27 -77.17 26.54
CA VAL A 190 -12.84 -76.53 25.29
C VAL A 190 -11.75 -77.40 24.66
N GLN A 191 -12.02 -77.96 23.48
CA GLN A 191 -11.01 -78.57 22.64
C GLN A 191 -10.51 -77.52 21.63
N THR A 192 -9.19 -77.40 21.48
CA THR A 192 -8.53 -76.46 20.56
C THR A 192 -7.82 -77.23 19.46
#